data_AF-A0A2K1KU70-F1
#
_entry.id   AF-A0A2K1KU70-F1
#
_cell.length_a   1.000
_cell.length_b   1.000
_cell.length_c   1.000
_cell.angle_alpha   90.00
_cell.angle_beta   90.00
_cell.angle_gamma   90.00
#
_symmetry.space_group_name_H-M   'P 1'
#
loop_
_entity.id
_entity.type
_entity.pdbx_description
1 polymer ?
#
loop_
_entity_poly.entity_id
_entity_poly.type
_entity_poly.pdbx_seq_one_letter_code
_entity_poly.pdbx_strand_id
1 'polypeptide(L)'
;MSRLCCCFGRSKVNDGAENVTKSSSTNGTKEGKLKEDAKREKQNQSLVLVEYFTSQGCKSCPSADLEFAKLGQGLAQDATGGVPIIALAYHVDYWNHLGWRDPFSSASWTLRQKAYGEKMQQDSISTPGIIVQGCAHAEGDKMESVTGLIKAAQRFPGPDVLEASYELPFRSTLRVSLTLAYKKRVEKQALDVMVAIYQNGQVTECSAGGNRGKFLSNEFVVRGLEKACSLHDWPAKKAITGQVQFGLWDGFIRAKCGLVVFLQDPSTLEIRGAERVELPESIDSMEPKEEGEESFSDALFT
;
A
#
# COMPACT_ATOMS: atom_id res chain seq x y z
N MET A 1 55.26 2.87 23.27
CA MET A 1 56.66 2.42 23.34
C MET A 1 56.94 1.96 24.76
N SER A 2 56.90 0.65 25.02
CA SER A 2 57.56 0.03 26.16
C SER A 2 57.78 -1.44 25.82
N ARG A 3 59.01 -1.90 26.01
CA ARG A 3 59.52 -3.23 25.67
C ARG A 3 58.96 -4.28 26.62
N LEU A 4 58.78 -5.52 26.16
CA LEU A 4 59.27 -6.69 26.88
C LEU A 4 59.44 -7.87 25.92
N CYS A 5 60.64 -8.45 25.96
CA CYS A 5 61.07 -9.66 25.26
C CYS A 5 61.15 -10.78 26.31
N CYS A 6 60.79 -12.02 25.98
CA CYS A 6 61.56 -13.23 26.35
C CYS A 6 60.88 -14.53 25.89
N CYS A 7 61.61 -15.22 25.00
CA CYS A 7 62.06 -16.62 25.06
C CYS A 7 61.10 -17.84 25.02
N PHE A 8 61.45 -18.69 24.06
CA PHE A 8 61.16 -20.11 23.80
C PHE A 8 61.20 -21.07 24.99
N GLY A 9 60.37 -22.11 24.91
CA GLY A 9 60.48 -23.37 25.66
C GLY A 9 59.78 -24.51 24.90
N ARG A 10 60.48 -25.63 24.71
CA ARG A 10 60.19 -26.75 23.80
C ARG A 10 59.67 -27.96 24.59
N SER A 11 58.80 -28.77 23.97
CA SER A 11 58.80 -30.26 23.97
C SER A 11 57.59 -31.01 24.56
N LYS A 12 57.21 -32.01 23.74
CA LYS A 12 56.74 -33.38 24.00
C LYS A 12 55.23 -33.71 23.91
N VAL A 13 55.04 -34.76 23.10
CA VAL A 13 53.87 -35.54 22.71
C VAL A 13 53.40 -36.43 23.86
N ASN A 14 52.09 -36.68 23.95
CA ASN A 14 51.57 -38.01 24.29
C ASN A 14 50.13 -38.18 23.78
N ASP A 15 49.88 -39.33 23.16
CA ASP A 15 48.57 -39.85 22.75
C ASP A 15 47.70 -40.21 23.96
N GLY A 16 46.39 -40.02 23.82
CA GLY A 16 45.39 -40.44 24.79
C GLY A 16 43.99 -40.24 24.24
N ALA A 17 43.46 -41.28 23.59
CA ALA A 17 42.06 -41.35 23.20
C ALA A 17 41.20 -41.57 24.44
N GLU A 18 40.24 -40.68 24.71
CA GLU A 18 39.09 -40.97 25.56
C GLU A 18 37.84 -40.23 25.07
N ASN A 19 36.75 -40.98 25.08
CA ASN A 19 35.47 -40.70 24.44
C ASN A 19 34.61 -39.88 25.41
N VAL A 20 34.17 -38.68 25.01
CA VAL A 20 33.16 -37.90 25.74
C VAL A 20 32.08 -37.45 24.77
N THR A 21 30.92 -38.11 24.88
CA THR A 21 29.64 -37.65 24.35
C THR A 21 29.27 -36.27 24.91
N LYS A 22 28.95 -35.30 24.04
CA LYS A 22 28.07 -34.16 24.38
C LYS A 22 27.45 -33.50 23.13
N SER A 23 26.14 -33.70 23.00
CA SER A 23 25.09 -32.74 22.64
C SER A 23 25.35 -31.61 21.62
N SER A 24 24.44 -31.57 20.64
CA SER A 24 23.75 -30.39 20.07
C SER A 24 24.52 -29.40 19.19
N SER A 25 24.11 -29.31 17.92
CA SER A 25 24.16 -28.06 17.15
C SER A 25 22.94 -27.90 16.24
N THR A 26 21.81 -27.52 16.82
CA THR A 26 20.69 -26.87 16.11
C THR A 26 21.03 -25.39 15.86
N ASN A 27 22.04 -25.12 15.04
CA ASN A 27 22.44 -23.74 14.69
C ASN A 27 21.90 -23.25 13.34
N GLY A 28 21.32 -24.12 12.50
CA GLY A 28 20.81 -23.72 11.18
C GLY A 28 19.52 -22.89 11.21
N THR A 29 18.67 -23.06 12.22
CA THR A 29 17.31 -22.47 12.23
C THR A 29 17.25 -21.07 12.85
N LYS A 30 18.18 -20.72 13.75
CA LYS A 30 18.18 -19.40 14.42
C LYS A 30 18.72 -18.29 13.54
N GLU A 31 19.76 -18.54 12.74
CA GLU A 31 20.33 -17.51 11.85
C GLU A 31 19.41 -17.17 10.67
N GLY A 32 18.67 -18.16 10.13
CA GLY A 32 17.65 -17.91 9.10
C GLY A 32 16.52 -17.03 9.61
N LYS A 33 16.00 -17.36 10.80
CA LYS A 33 14.92 -16.60 11.44
C LYS A 33 15.34 -15.18 11.83
N LEU A 34 16.56 -15.00 12.37
CA LEU A 34 17.08 -13.67 12.69
C LEU A 34 17.31 -12.78 11.45
N LYS A 35 17.69 -13.36 10.31
CA LYS A 35 17.83 -12.62 9.04
C LYS A 35 16.49 -12.26 8.43
N GLU A 36 15.49 -13.11 8.58
CA GLU A 36 14.12 -12.89 8.09
C GLU A 36 13.33 -11.91 8.98
N ASP A 37 13.51 -12.01 10.31
CA ASP A 37 13.01 -11.04 11.29
C ASP A 37 13.68 -9.67 11.12
N ALA A 38 15.00 -9.62 10.90
CA ALA A 38 15.71 -8.37 10.61
C ALA A 38 15.34 -7.77 9.24
N LYS A 39 15.01 -8.61 8.24
CA LYS A 39 14.48 -8.15 6.93
C LYS A 39 13.07 -7.60 7.09
N ARG A 40 12.21 -8.24 7.90
CA ARG A 40 10.88 -7.73 8.27
C ARG A 40 10.96 -6.46 9.11
N GLU A 41 11.87 -6.35 10.08
CA GLU A 41 12.09 -5.13 10.86
C GLU A 41 12.60 -3.98 10.00
N LYS A 42 13.45 -4.27 8.99
CA LYS A 42 13.93 -3.27 8.03
C LYS A 42 12.87 -2.92 6.96
N GLN A 43 11.90 -3.79 6.69
CA GLN A 43 10.75 -3.54 5.82
C GLN A 43 9.61 -2.81 6.54
N ASN A 44 9.52 -2.92 7.86
CA ASN A 44 8.55 -2.22 8.70
C ASN A 44 9.01 -0.80 9.05
N GLN A 45 9.55 -0.09 8.05
CA GLN A 45 9.78 1.35 8.15
C GLN A 45 8.42 2.02 8.19
N SER A 46 8.23 3.00 9.08
CA SER A 46 7.02 3.80 9.12
C SER A 46 6.85 4.58 7.81
N LEU A 47 6.09 4.00 6.88
CA LEU A 47 5.79 4.57 5.58
C LEU A 47 4.90 5.81 5.75
N VAL A 48 5.16 6.84 4.96
CA VAL A 48 4.30 8.02 4.87
C VAL A 48 3.34 7.84 3.70
N LEU A 49 2.04 7.78 3.97
CA LEU A 49 1.03 7.72 2.92
C LEU A 49 0.79 9.14 2.37
N VAL A 50 0.93 9.29 1.05
CA VAL A 50 0.73 10.53 0.31
C VAL A 50 -0.37 10.30 -0.71
N GLU A 51 -1.44 11.06 -0.57
CA GLU A 51 -2.63 11.01 -1.41
C GLU A 51 -2.65 12.22 -2.32
N TYR A 52 -2.68 11.97 -3.63
CA TYR A 52 -2.63 12.98 -4.68
C TYR A 52 -3.98 13.08 -5.38
N PHE A 53 -4.51 14.27 -5.52
CA PHE A 53 -5.76 14.56 -6.20
C PHE A 53 -5.48 15.29 -7.51
N THR A 54 -5.85 14.66 -8.61
CA THR A 54 -5.56 15.13 -9.98
C THR A 54 -6.75 14.94 -10.91
N SER A 55 -6.64 15.43 -12.14
CA SER A 55 -7.56 15.11 -13.22
C SER A 55 -6.88 15.35 -14.56
N GLN A 56 -7.12 14.47 -15.53
CA GLN A 56 -6.71 14.69 -16.92
C GLN A 56 -7.38 15.92 -17.55
N GLY A 57 -8.53 16.36 -17.01
CA GLY A 57 -9.21 17.59 -17.42
C GLY A 57 -8.55 18.87 -16.89
N CYS A 58 -7.70 18.77 -15.86
CA CYS A 58 -6.96 19.88 -15.27
C CYS A 58 -5.72 20.21 -16.11
N LYS A 59 -5.63 21.45 -16.62
CA LYS A 59 -4.54 21.86 -17.53
C LYS A 59 -3.15 21.90 -16.89
N SER A 60 -3.08 22.24 -15.61
CA SER A 60 -1.82 22.39 -14.85
C SER A 60 -1.31 21.06 -14.28
N CYS A 61 -2.20 20.08 -14.12
CA CYS A 61 -1.89 18.81 -13.47
C CYS A 61 -0.79 17.95 -14.13
N PRO A 62 -0.63 17.91 -15.47
CA PRO A 62 0.39 17.04 -16.10
C PRO A 62 1.82 17.21 -15.58
N SER A 63 2.21 18.44 -15.18
CA SER A 63 3.53 18.67 -14.59
C SER A 63 3.64 18.08 -13.18
N ALA A 64 2.60 18.21 -12.36
CA ALA A 64 2.55 17.65 -11.02
C ALA A 64 2.41 16.12 -11.04
N ASP A 65 1.69 15.56 -12.03
CA ASP A 65 1.56 14.11 -12.23
C ASP A 65 2.94 13.44 -12.42
N LEU A 66 3.81 14.08 -13.22
CA LEU A 66 5.18 13.60 -13.46
C LEU A 66 6.04 13.62 -12.19
N GLU A 67 5.99 14.70 -11.41
CA GLU A 67 6.75 14.81 -10.16
C GLU A 67 6.23 13.85 -9.09
N PHE A 68 4.90 13.69 -8.99
CA PHE A 68 4.29 12.71 -8.09
C PHE A 68 4.67 11.27 -8.47
N ALA A 69 4.70 10.94 -9.76
CA ALA A 69 5.17 9.64 -10.24
C ALA A 69 6.62 9.36 -9.81
N LYS A 70 7.54 10.32 -10.01
CA LYS A 70 8.95 10.20 -9.57
C LYS A 70 9.04 10.00 -8.06
N LEU A 71 8.25 10.75 -7.30
CA LEU A 71 8.19 10.65 -5.85
C LEU A 71 7.74 9.25 -5.41
N GLY A 72 6.64 8.74 -5.96
CA GLY A 72 6.10 7.40 -5.65
C GLY A 72 7.00 6.24 -6.07
N GLN A 73 7.74 6.40 -7.16
CA GLN A 73 8.72 5.43 -7.65
C GLN A 73 10.05 5.45 -6.86
N GLY A 74 10.19 6.36 -5.89
CA GLY A 74 11.41 6.50 -5.09
C GLY A 74 12.56 7.20 -5.82
N LEU A 75 12.31 7.78 -6.99
CA LEU A 75 13.31 8.52 -7.78
C LEU A 75 13.64 9.91 -7.19
N ALA A 76 12.91 10.33 -6.15
CA ALA A 76 13.11 11.58 -5.42
C ALA A 76 13.45 11.36 -3.93
N GLN A 77 14.12 10.25 -3.59
CA GLN A 77 14.48 9.90 -2.20
C GLN A 77 15.28 11.00 -1.49
N ASP A 78 16.20 11.66 -2.18
CA ASP A 78 16.98 12.76 -1.58
C ASP A 78 16.08 13.94 -1.17
N ALA A 79 15.07 14.25 -1.99
CA ALA A 79 14.13 15.34 -1.71
C ALA A 79 13.26 15.05 -0.47
N THR A 80 12.90 13.77 -0.25
CA THR A 80 12.16 13.33 0.95
C THR A 80 13.07 13.06 2.16
N GLY A 81 14.38 13.28 2.05
CA GLY A 81 15.32 12.97 3.13
C GLY A 81 15.41 11.47 3.44
N GLY A 82 15.20 10.62 2.43
CA GLY A 82 15.19 9.17 2.55
C GLY A 82 13.92 8.60 3.18
N VAL A 83 12.88 9.42 3.41
CA VAL A 83 11.61 8.94 3.95
C VAL A 83 10.89 8.09 2.89
N PRO A 84 10.60 6.81 3.18
CA PRO A 84 9.86 5.96 2.26
C PRO A 84 8.38 6.37 2.27
N ILE A 85 7.80 6.50 1.08
CA ILE A 85 6.41 6.92 0.91
C ILE A 85 5.56 5.79 0.32
N ILE A 86 4.25 5.86 0.49
CA ILE A 86 3.27 5.19 -0.35
C ILE A 86 2.53 6.28 -1.12
N ALA A 87 2.45 6.13 -2.44
CA ALA A 87 1.76 7.06 -3.32
C ALA A 87 0.41 6.47 -3.75
N LEU A 88 -0.65 7.29 -3.69
CA LEU A 88 -1.99 6.97 -4.23
C LEU A 88 -2.52 8.20 -4.99
N ALA A 89 -2.89 8.04 -6.26
CA ALA A 89 -3.44 9.08 -7.11
C ALA A 89 -4.95 8.90 -7.31
N TYR A 90 -5.72 9.88 -6.87
CA TYR A 90 -7.17 9.94 -6.92
C TYR A 90 -7.61 10.94 -7.99
N HIS A 91 -8.30 10.44 -9.01
CA HIS A 91 -8.76 11.28 -10.11
C HIS A 91 -10.12 11.89 -9.77
N VAL A 92 -10.20 13.21 -9.61
CA VAL A 92 -11.44 13.90 -9.26
C VAL A 92 -12.29 14.16 -10.51
N ASP A 93 -13.61 14.19 -10.33
CA ASP A 93 -14.57 14.27 -11.44
C ASP A 93 -15.04 15.70 -11.77
N TYR A 94 -14.77 16.68 -10.89
CA TYR A 94 -15.28 18.04 -11.07
C TYR A 94 -14.66 18.80 -12.25
N TRP A 95 -13.68 18.25 -12.96
CA TRP A 95 -13.16 18.80 -14.22
C TRP A 95 -13.85 18.23 -15.48
N ASN A 96 -14.63 17.16 -15.34
CA ASN A 96 -15.18 16.42 -16.49
C ASN A 96 -16.14 17.25 -17.36
N HIS A 97 -16.72 18.32 -16.79
CA HIS A 97 -17.60 19.23 -17.50
C HIS A 97 -16.88 20.13 -18.51
N LEU A 98 -15.53 20.17 -18.51
CA LEU A 98 -14.72 20.97 -19.45
C LEU A 98 -14.43 20.27 -20.79
N GLY A 99 -15.21 19.25 -21.13
CA GLY A 99 -15.18 18.60 -22.45
C GLY A 99 -14.24 17.40 -22.56
N TRP A 100 -13.54 17.01 -21.50
CA TRP A 100 -12.85 15.71 -21.40
C TRP A 100 -13.29 15.01 -20.13
N ARG A 101 -13.82 13.80 -20.26
CA ARG A 101 -14.13 12.96 -19.12
C ARG A 101 -12.93 12.07 -18.84
N ASP A 102 -12.29 12.32 -17.71
CA ASP A 102 -11.17 11.51 -17.25
C ASP A 102 -11.66 10.06 -16.95
N PRO A 103 -11.09 9.02 -17.60
CA PRO A 103 -11.54 7.64 -17.45
C PRO A 103 -11.30 7.05 -16.06
N PHE A 104 -10.43 7.67 -15.25
CA PHE A 104 -10.13 7.24 -13.89
C PHE A 104 -10.91 8.05 -12.83
N SER A 105 -11.63 9.08 -13.26
CA SER A 105 -12.32 9.97 -12.34
C SER A 105 -13.50 9.32 -11.63
N SER A 106 -13.73 9.71 -10.38
CA SER A 106 -14.86 9.26 -9.59
C SER A 106 -15.38 10.36 -8.66
N ALA A 107 -16.70 10.43 -8.49
CA ALA A 107 -17.34 11.27 -7.49
C ALA A 107 -16.86 10.93 -6.07
N SER A 108 -16.54 9.66 -5.79
CA SER A 108 -16.00 9.22 -4.49
C SER A 108 -14.64 9.86 -4.20
N TRP A 109 -13.82 10.08 -5.22
CA TRP A 109 -12.51 10.75 -5.10
C TRP A 109 -12.68 12.25 -4.83
N THR A 110 -13.62 12.88 -5.51
CA THR A 110 -14.03 14.26 -5.21
C THR A 110 -14.55 14.39 -3.77
N LEU A 111 -15.41 13.48 -3.31
CA LEU A 111 -15.93 13.49 -1.95
C LEU A 111 -14.83 13.28 -0.91
N ARG A 112 -13.87 12.38 -1.17
CA ARG A 112 -12.69 12.20 -0.32
C ARG A 112 -11.87 13.50 -0.21
N GLN A 113 -11.65 14.20 -1.33
CA GLN A 113 -10.95 15.49 -1.30
C GLN A 113 -11.73 16.55 -0.50
N LYS A 114 -13.06 16.63 -0.68
CA LYS A 114 -13.92 17.54 0.08
C LYS A 114 -13.84 17.29 1.58
N ALA A 115 -13.84 16.03 2.01
CA ALA A 115 -13.70 15.68 3.43
C ALA A 115 -12.37 16.19 4.02
N TYR A 116 -11.27 16.12 3.26
CA TYR A 116 -10.01 16.75 3.68
C TYR A 116 -10.10 18.28 3.70
N GLY A 117 -10.70 18.89 2.69
CA GLY A 117 -10.92 20.34 2.63
C GLY A 117 -11.68 20.86 3.85
N GLU A 118 -12.78 20.20 4.23
CA GLU A 118 -13.55 20.52 5.43
C GLU A 118 -12.71 20.34 6.72
N LYS A 119 -11.99 19.22 6.84
CA LYS A 119 -11.19 18.93 8.03
C LYS A 119 -10.05 19.92 8.23
N MET A 120 -9.44 20.37 7.14
CA MET A 120 -8.32 21.30 7.12
C MET A 120 -8.76 22.76 6.98
N GLN A 121 -10.07 23.04 6.99
CA GLN A 121 -10.65 24.38 6.88
C GLN A 121 -10.14 25.13 5.63
N GLN A 122 -10.06 24.42 4.50
CA GLN A 122 -9.72 25.02 3.22
C GLN A 122 -10.92 25.79 2.67
N ASP A 123 -10.68 27.00 2.17
CA ASP A 123 -11.73 27.80 1.50
C ASP A 123 -12.28 27.10 0.24
N SER A 124 -11.44 26.32 -0.43
CA SER A 124 -11.82 25.53 -1.60
C SER A 124 -10.87 24.36 -1.84
N ILE A 125 -11.38 23.29 -2.45
CA ILE A 125 -10.56 22.19 -2.97
C ILE A 125 -10.08 22.53 -4.39
N SER A 126 -8.87 22.12 -4.74
CA SER A 126 -8.31 22.32 -6.07
C SER A 126 -7.36 21.19 -6.48
N THR A 127 -7.03 21.10 -7.76
CA THR A 127 -5.98 20.22 -8.28
C THR A 127 -4.90 21.03 -9.00
N PRO A 128 -3.63 20.60 -8.97
CA PRO A 128 -3.12 19.41 -8.28
C PRO A 128 -3.09 19.59 -6.74
N GLY A 129 -3.65 18.65 -5.98
CA GLY A 129 -3.74 18.73 -4.51
C GLY A 129 -3.09 17.52 -3.84
N ILE A 130 -2.30 17.74 -2.79
CA ILE A 130 -1.60 16.68 -2.05
C ILE A 130 -2.07 16.67 -0.60
N ILE A 131 -2.32 15.48 -0.06
CA ILE A 131 -2.58 15.22 1.34
C ILE A 131 -1.53 14.25 1.88
N VAL A 132 -0.83 14.63 2.95
CA VAL A 132 0.20 13.83 3.62
C VAL A 132 -0.34 13.32 4.96
N GLN A 133 -0.34 12.00 5.15
CA GLN A 133 -0.88 11.31 6.33
C GLN A 133 -2.30 11.75 6.73
N GLY A 134 -3.10 12.23 5.77
CA GLY A 134 -4.46 12.69 6.03
C GLY A 134 -4.58 13.97 6.88
N CYS A 135 -3.46 14.61 7.23
CA CYS A 135 -3.44 15.71 8.21
C CYS A 135 -2.73 16.97 7.73
N ALA A 136 -1.98 16.92 6.62
CA ALA A 136 -1.34 18.09 6.03
C ALA A 136 -1.64 18.19 4.53
N HIS A 137 -1.84 19.41 4.04
CA HIS A 137 -2.12 19.70 2.64
C HIS A 137 -1.02 20.57 2.00
N ALA A 138 -0.74 20.30 0.72
CA ALA A 138 0.02 21.19 -0.14
C ALA A 138 -0.56 21.18 -1.56
N GLU A 139 -0.36 22.28 -2.28
CA GLU A 139 -0.56 22.29 -3.74
C GLU A 139 0.52 21.41 -4.39
N GLY A 140 0.12 20.54 -5.32
CA GLY A 140 1.00 19.54 -5.93
C GLY A 140 2.03 20.12 -6.91
N ASP A 141 1.89 21.39 -7.30
CA ASP A 141 2.89 22.13 -8.07
C ASP A 141 4.05 22.64 -7.19
N LYS A 142 3.86 22.70 -5.86
CA LYS A 142 4.85 23.14 -4.88
C LYS A 142 5.59 21.95 -4.27
N MET A 143 6.40 21.26 -5.07
CA MET A 143 7.11 20.03 -4.63
C MET A 143 8.05 20.21 -3.43
N GLU A 144 8.62 21.40 -3.24
CA GLU A 144 9.40 21.71 -2.03
C GLU A 144 8.52 21.67 -0.76
N SER A 145 7.30 22.21 -0.84
CA SER A 145 6.30 22.13 0.24
C SER A 145 5.91 20.68 0.49
N VAL A 146 5.57 19.93 -0.57
CA VAL A 146 5.20 18.51 -0.47
C VAL A 146 6.27 17.69 0.22
N THR A 147 7.53 17.82 -0.23
CA THR A 147 8.65 17.07 0.35
C THR A 147 8.98 17.54 1.77
N GLY A 148 8.81 18.83 2.08
CA GLY A 148 8.87 19.38 3.42
C GLY A 148 7.86 18.73 4.37
N LEU A 149 6.60 18.62 3.94
CA LEU A 149 5.55 17.94 4.70
C LEU A 149 5.84 16.45 4.91
N ILE A 150 6.34 15.76 3.89
CA ILE A 150 6.74 14.34 4.00
C ILE A 150 7.85 14.16 5.04
N LYS A 151 8.86 15.03 5.04
CA LYS A 151 9.95 15.00 6.01
C LYS A 151 9.47 15.25 7.44
N ALA A 152 8.54 16.20 7.60
CA ALA A 152 7.99 16.61 8.89
C ALA A 152 6.86 15.69 9.40
N ALA A 153 6.30 14.83 8.54
CA ALA A 153 5.16 13.99 8.87
C ALA A 153 5.44 13.09 10.08
N GLN A 154 4.44 12.99 10.96
CA GLN A 154 4.49 12.03 12.05
C GLN A 154 4.51 10.60 11.49
N ARG A 155 5.39 9.79 12.07
CA ARG A 155 5.62 8.42 11.66
C ARG A 155 4.88 7.47 12.59
N PHE A 156 4.08 6.60 11.99
CA PHE A 156 3.35 5.56 12.69
C PHE A 156 3.80 4.19 12.18
N PRO A 157 3.87 3.16 13.06
CA PRO A 157 4.07 1.81 12.58
C PRO A 157 2.90 1.42 11.68
N GLY A 158 3.19 0.81 10.53
CA GLY A 158 2.14 0.19 9.71
C GLY A 158 1.46 -0.99 10.45
N PRO A 159 0.26 -1.40 10.03
CA PRO A 159 -0.29 -2.68 10.46
C PRO A 159 0.59 -3.82 9.93
N ASP A 160 0.89 -4.80 10.79
CA ASP A 160 1.57 -6.01 10.37
C ASP A 160 0.57 -6.90 9.62
N VAL A 161 0.80 -7.14 8.33
CA VAL A 161 0.00 -8.08 7.54
C VAL A 161 0.46 -9.50 7.88
N LEU A 162 -0.35 -10.23 8.64
CA LEU A 162 -0.04 -11.59 9.08
C LEU A 162 -0.40 -12.61 8.01
N GLU A 163 -1.54 -12.41 7.36
CA GLU A 163 -2.06 -13.25 6.28
C GLU A 163 -2.85 -12.38 5.30
N ALA A 164 -2.75 -12.70 4.01
CA ALA A 164 -3.55 -12.11 2.95
C ALA A 164 -3.96 -13.21 1.97
N SER A 165 -5.26 -13.35 1.75
CA SER A 165 -5.82 -14.27 0.76
C SER A 165 -6.65 -13.51 -0.27
N TYR A 166 -6.67 -14.06 -1.48
CA TYR A 166 -7.23 -13.43 -2.66
C TYR A 166 -8.11 -14.44 -3.37
N GLU A 167 -9.31 -14.01 -3.72
CA GLU A 167 -10.26 -14.84 -4.47
C GLU A 167 -10.82 -14.03 -5.62
N LEU A 168 -11.06 -14.69 -6.75
CA LEU A 168 -11.85 -14.18 -7.86
C LEU A 168 -13.22 -14.87 -7.83
N PRO A 169 -14.17 -14.45 -6.96
CA PRO A 169 -15.50 -15.07 -6.90
C PRO A 169 -16.27 -14.93 -8.22
N PHE A 170 -15.97 -13.87 -8.98
CA PHE A 170 -16.48 -13.64 -10.33
C PHE A 170 -15.34 -13.10 -11.20
N ARG A 171 -15.47 -13.22 -12.53
CA ARG A 171 -14.44 -12.75 -13.49
C ARG A 171 -14.05 -11.27 -13.31
N SER A 172 -14.97 -10.44 -12.83
CA SER A 172 -14.80 -9.00 -12.65
C SER A 172 -14.81 -8.56 -11.18
N THR A 173 -14.56 -9.47 -10.23
CA THR A 173 -14.55 -9.13 -8.80
C THR A 173 -13.35 -9.75 -8.12
N LEU A 174 -12.57 -8.92 -7.42
CA LEU A 174 -11.50 -9.35 -6.54
C LEU A 174 -11.96 -9.24 -5.10
N ARG A 175 -11.98 -10.36 -4.38
CA ARG A 175 -12.15 -10.39 -2.93
C ARG A 175 -10.79 -10.49 -2.27
N VAL A 176 -10.57 -9.68 -1.25
CA VAL A 176 -9.34 -9.68 -0.45
C VAL A 176 -9.70 -9.87 1.00
N SER A 177 -9.12 -10.89 1.62
CA SER A 177 -9.24 -11.17 3.05
C SER A 177 -7.88 -10.95 3.71
N LEU A 178 -7.84 -10.11 4.74
CA LEU A 178 -6.61 -9.70 5.41
C LEU A 178 -6.71 -10.03 6.89
N THR A 179 -5.68 -10.69 7.43
CA THR A 179 -5.45 -10.78 8.87
C THR A 179 -4.28 -9.88 9.24
N LEU A 180 -4.56 -8.91 10.10
CA LEU A 180 -3.64 -7.82 10.46
C LEU A 180 -3.42 -7.77 11.96
N ALA A 181 -2.27 -7.28 12.41
CA ALA A 181 -2.05 -6.89 13.80
C ALA A 181 -1.48 -5.46 13.87
N TYR A 182 -2.03 -4.63 14.76
CA TYR A 182 -1.48 -3.30 14.98
C TYR A 182 -0.60 -3.27 16.23
N LYS A 183 0.62 -2.73 16.10
CA LYS A 183 1.62 -2.76 17.18
C LYS A 183 1.22 -1.94 18.41
N LYS A 184 0.39 -0.92 18.24
CA LYS A 184 -0.07 -0.03 19.31
C LYS A 184 -1.48 -0.40 19.75
N ARG A 185 -1.80 -0.04 21.00
CA ARG A 185 -3.16 -0.12 21.51
C ARG A 185 -4.00 1.00 20.90
N VAL A 186 -5.24 0.67 20.54
CA VAL A 186 -6.22 1.65 20.09
C VAL A 186 -7.15 1.92 21.27
N GLU A 187 -7.11 3.13 21.80
CA GLU A 187 -7.97 3.58 22.90
C GLU A 187 -8.54 4.95 22.56
N LYS A 188 -9.74 5.25 23.03
CA LYS A 188 -10.44 6.56 22.92
C LYS A 188 -10.85 6.98 21.51
N GLN A 189 -10.09 6.62 20.48
CA GLN A 189 -10.36 6.92 19.07
C GLN A 189 -10.45 5.60 18.29
N ALA A 190 -11.44 5.48 17.40
CA ALA A 190 -11.52 4.35 16.48
C ALA A 190 -10.49 4.51 15.35
N LEU A 191 -10.01 3.39 14.80
CA LEU A 191 -9.24 3.39 13.56
C LEU A 191 -9.90 2.48 12.54
N ASP A 192 -10.23 3.01 11.37
CA ASP A 192 -10.73 2.25 10.24
C ASP A 192 -9.55 1.63 9.48
N VAL A 193 -9.65 0.33 9.20
CA VAL A 193 -8.72 -0.38 8.33
C VAL A 193 -9.21 -0.20 6.90
N MET A 194 -8.51 0.65 6.16
CA MET A 194 -8.80 0.98 4.78
C MET A 194 -7.91 0.17 3.86
N VAL A 195 -8.46 -0.29 2.73
CA VAL A 195 -7.74 -1.03 1.70
C VAL A 195 -7.93 -0.34 0.36
N ALA A 196 -6.85 0.08 -0.27
CA ALA A 196 -6.84 0.67 -1.59
C ALA A 196 -6.23 -0.28 -2.61
N ILE A 197 -6.86 -0.41 -3.78
CA ILE A 197 -6.26 -0.99 -4.98
C ILE A 197 -5.90 0.12 -5.95
N TYR A 198 -4.66 0.12 -6.43
CA TYR A 198 -4.16 1.09 -7.40
C TYR A 198 -3.56 0.39 -8.62
N GLN A 199 -3.41 1.14 -9.72
CA GLN A 199 -2.85 0.69 -10.98
C GLN A 199 -1.79 1.68 -11.51
N ASN A 200 -0.70 1.14 -12.04
CA ASN A 200 0.43 1.88 -12.60
C ASN A 200 0.47 1.83 -14.14
N GLY A 201 1.30 2.69 -14.73
CA GLY A 201 1.65 2.67 -16.15
C GLY A 201 0.46 2.75 -17.09
N GLN A 202 -0.51 3.62 -16.77
CA GLN A 202 -1.64 3.91 -17.64
C GLN A 202 -1.32 5.09 -18.53
N VAL A 203 -1.54 4.95 -19.83
CA VAL A 203 -1.37 6.05 -20.79
C VAL A 203 -2.71 6.35 -21.41
N THR A 204 -3.09 7.62 -21.43
CA THR A 204 -4.35 8.07 -22.03
C THR A 204 -4.09 9.16 -23.04
N GLU A 205 -4.61 8.99 -24.26
CA GLU A 205 -4.70 10.07 -25.23
C GLU A 205 -5.95 10.91 -24.93
N CYS A 206 -5.75 12.17 -24.53
CA CYS A 206 -6.87 13.09 -24.34
C CYS A 206 -7.36 13.59 -25.69
N SER A 207 -8.52 13.11 -26.17
CA SER A 207 -9.08 13.55 -27.46
C SER A 207 -9.81 14.90 -27.40
N ALA A 208 -10.05 15.44 -26.19
CA ALA A 208 -10.75 16.70 -25.98
C ALA A 208 -10.29 17.43 -24.69
N GLY A 209 -10.95 18.53 -24.34
CA GLY A 209 -10.67 19.31 -23.13
C GLY A 209 -9.35 20.07 -23.13
N GLY A 210 -8.91 20.49 -21.94
CA GLY A 210 -7.74 21.35 -21.77
C GLY A 210 -6.40 20.73 -22.16
N ASN A 211 -6.35 19.39 -22.23
CA ASN A 211 -5.16 18.61 -22.59
C ASN A 211 -5.31 17.88 -23.93
N ARG A 212 -6.22 18.32 -24.80
CA ARG A 212 -6.46 17.72 -26.12
C ARG A 212 -5.16 17.48 -26.91
N GLY A 213 -5.01 16.29 -27.47
CA GLY A 213 -3.87 15.86 -28.29
C GLY A 213 -2.63 15.46 -27.48
N LYS A 214 -2.70 15.45 -26.15
CA LYS A 214 -1.61 14.98 -25.29
C LYS A 214 -1.81 13.53 -24.89
N PHE A 215 -0.69 12.81 -24.75
CA PHE A 215 -0.62 11.53 -24.07
C PHE A 215 -0.22 11.77 -22.62
N LEU A 216 -1.10 11.42 -21.68
CA LEU A 216 -0.87 11.58 -20.25
C LEU A 216 -0.52 10.22 -19.64
N SER A 217 0.61 10.16 -18.93
CA SER A 217 1.01 9.00 -18.13
C SER A 217 0.43 9.13 -16.73
N ASN A 218 -0.17 8.07 -16.21
CA ASN A 218 -0.83 8.05 -14.92
C ASN A 218 -0.27 6.87 -14.11
N GLU A 219 0.25 7.20 -12.93
CA GLU A 219 0.85 6.26 -11.99
C GLU A 219 0.06 6.27 -10.68
N PHE A 220 0.08 5.14 -9.98
CA PHE A 220 -0.58 4.95 -8.68
C PHE A 220 -2.08 5.26 -8.68
N VAL A 221 -2.75 5.12 -9.82
CA VAL A 221 -4.17 5.46 -10.01
C VAL A 221 -5.02 4.57 -9.13
N VAL A 222 -5.71 5.14 -8.14
CA VAL A 222 -6.61 4.39 -7.26
C VAL A 222 -7.85 3.98 -8.04
N ARG A 223 -8.11 2.66 -8.04
CA ARG A 223 -9.24 2.04 -8.73
C ARG A 223 -10.32 1.56 -7.78
N GLY A 224 -10.02 1.47 -6.48
CA GLY A 224 -10.98 1.17 -5.43
C GLY A 224 -10.40 1.47 -4.05
N LEU A 225 -11.27 1.85 -3.12
CA LEU A 225 -10.93 2.14 -1.73
C LEU A 225 -12.10 1.67 -0.87
N GLU A 226 -11.85 0.66 -0.04
CA GLU A 226 -12.89 0.03 0.77
C GLU A 226 -12.46 -0.05 2.23
N LYS A 227 -13.43 0.00 3.13
CA LYS A 227 -13.20 -0.25 4.56
C LYS A 227 -13.34 -1.74 4.85
N ALA A 228 -12.29 -2.35 5.38
CA ALA A 228 -12.29 -3.77 5.76
C ALA A 228 -12.95 -4.02 7.13
N CYS A 229 -12.60 -3.19 8.12
CA CYS A 229 -13.12 -3.26 9.49
C CYS A 229 -12.73 -2.00 10.29
N SER A 230 -13.17 -1.92 11.54
CA SER A 230 -12.84 -0.83 12.47
C SER A 230 -12.24 -1.40 13.76
N LEU A 231 -11.20 -0.75 14.27
CA LEU A 231 -10.56 -1.03 15.56
C LEU A 231 -11.12 -0.08 16.61
N HIS A 232 -11.81 -0.62 17.62
CA HIS A 232 -12.29 0.13 18.78
C HIS A 232 -11.85 -0.59 20.07
N ASP A 233 -11.25 0.15 21.00
CA ASP A 233 -10.66 -0.39 22.24
C ASP A 233 -9.80 -1.65 22.00
N TRP A 234 -9.02 -1.62 20.92
CA TRP A 234 -8.33 -2.80 20.41
C TRP A 234 -6.96 -2.99 21.08
N PRO A 235 -6.67 -4.18 21.66
CA PRO A 235 -5.38 -4.46 22.27
C PRO A 235 -4.23 -4.42 21.26
N ALA A 236 -3.07 -3.95 21.72
CA ALA A 236 -1.84 -4.01 20.94
C ALA A 236 -1.52 -5.46 20.53
N LYS A 237 -1.08 -5.64 19.28
CA LYS A 237 -0.68 -6.91 18.65
C LYS A 237 -1.78 -7.97 18.55
N LYS A 238 -3.02 -7.67 18.92
CA LYS A 238 -4.15 -8.58 18.71
C LYS A 238 -4.51 -8.60 17.23
N ALA A 239 -4.57 -9.80 16.66
CA ALA A 239 -4.95 -10.01 15.27
C ALA A 239 -6.42 -9.66 15.04
N ILE A 240 -6.72 -9.00 13.92
CA ILE A 240 -8.05 -8.75 13.39
C ILE A 240 -8.13 -9.27 11.96
N THR A 241 -9.29 -9.76 11.55
CA THR A 241 -9.57 -10.12 10.16
C THR A 241 -10.58 -9.15 9.56
N GLY A 242 -10.35 -8.73 8.34
CA GLY A 242 -11.28 -7.93 7.54
C GLY A 242 -11.32 -8.42 6.10
N GLN A 243 -12.42 -8.14 5.41
CA GLN A 243 -12.62 -8.53 4.02
C GLN A 243 -13.15 -7.34 3.22
N VAL A 244 -12.63 -7.16 2.00
CA VAL A 244 -13.10 -6.16 1.04
C VAL A 244 -13.32 -6.80 -0.33
N GLN A 245 -14.13 -6.15 -1.17
CA GLN A 245 -14.34 -6.55 -2.55
C GLN A 245 -14.14 -5.36 -3.47
N PHE A 246 -13.44 -5.58 -4.58
CA PHE A 246 -13.22 -4.58 -5.60
C PHE A 246 -13.80 -5.07 -6.93
N GLY A 247 -14.55 -4.20 -7.59
CA GLY A 247 -14.88 -4.38 -9.01
C GLY A 247 -13.61 -4.25 -9.84
N LEU A 248 -13.31 -5.26 -10.65
CA LEU A 248 -12.25 -5.22 -11.64
C LEU A 248 -12.75 -4.55 -12.91
N TRP A 249 -11.85 -3.82 -13.57
CA TRP A 249 -12.13 -3.05 -14.77
C TRP A 249 -11.66 -3.77 -16.03
N ASP A 250 -12.17 -3.33 -17.17
CA ASP A 250 -11.71 -3.80 -18.47
C ASP A 250 -10.23 -3.50 -18.68
N GLY A 251 -9.46 -4.51 -19.08
CA GLY A 251 -8.01 -4.38 -19.17
C GLY A 251 -7.29 -4.38 -17.82
N PHE A 252 -7.90 -4.97 -16.78
CA PHE A 252 -7.21 -5.27 -15.53
C PHE A 252 -5.95 -6.10 -15.79
N ILE A 253 -4.78 -5.54 -15.43
CA ILE A 253 -3.48 -6.21 -15.51
C ILE A 253 -2.92 -6.27 -14.09
N ARG A 254 -2.98 -7.46 -13.50
CA ARG A 254 -2.56 -7.73 -12.12
C ARG A 254 -1.15 -7.22 -11.80
N ALA A 255 -0.19 -7.48 -12.68
CA ALA A 255 1.22 -7.08 -12.50
C ALA A 255 1.43 -5.55 -12.48
N LYS A 256 0.45 -4.77 -12.95
CA LYS A 256 0.46 -3.31 -12.86
C LYS A 256 -0.28 -2.78 -11.63
N CYS A 257 -0.84 -3.65 -10.80
CA CYS A 257 -1.65 -3.26 -9.65
C CYS A 257 -0.92 -3.50 -8.34
N GLY A 258 -1.27 -2.73 -7.32
CA GLY A 258 -0.84 -2.97 -5.95
C GLY A 258 -1.98 -2.76 -4.97
N LEU A 259 -1.82 -3.31 -3.77
CA LEU A 259 -2.68 -3.02 -2.64
C LEU A 259 -1.93 -2.22 -1.57
N VAL A 260 -2.67 -1.34 -0.92
CA VAL A 260 -2.22 -0.62 0.27
C VAL A 260 -3.27 -0.85 1.33
N VAL A 261 -2.82 -1.23 2.53
CA VAL A 261 -3.65 -1.21 3.73
C VAL A 261 -3.18 -0.08 4.62
N PHE A 262 -4.11 0.70 5.16
CA PHE A 262 -3.77 1.79 6.08
C PHE A 262 -4.82 1.95 7.16
N LEU A 263 -4.37 2.43 8.32
CA LEU A 263 -5.21 2.74 9.47
C LEU A 263 -5.54 4.22 9.44
N GLN A 264 -6.82 4.57 9.34
CA GLN A 264 -7.28 5.95 9.29
C GLN A 264 -8.19 6.23 10.48
N ASP A 265 -7.95 7.32 11.20
CA ASP A 265 -8.92 7.83 12.17
C ASP A 265 -10.11 8.41 11.41
N PRO A 266 -11.34 7.88 11.56
CA PRO A 266 -12.49 8.31 10.77
C PRO A 266 -12.96 9.72 11.14
N SER A 267 -12.59 10.24 12.32
CA SER A 267 -12.97 11.56 12.79
C SER A 267 -12.00 12.64 12.34
N THR A 268 -10.70 12.34 12.32
CA THR A 268 -9.65 13.30 11.97
C THR A 268 -9.12 13.13 10.55
N LEU A 269 -9.41 11.99 9.92
CA LEU A 269 -8.84 11.50 8.67
C LEU A 269 -7.31 11.26 8.74
N GLU A 270 -6.69 11.41 9.91
CA GLU A 270 -5.27 11.17 10.08
C GLU A 270 -4.94 9.69 9.84
N ILE A 271 -3.91 9.45 9.03
CA ILE A 271 -3.40 8.12 8.73
C ILE A 271 -2.37 7.76 9.80
N ARG A 272 -2.70 6.71 10.56
CA ARG A 272 -1.96 6.23 11.74
C ARG A 272 -1.12 4.99 11.44
N GLY A 273 -0.76 4.79 10.19
CA GLY A 273 0.09 3.68 9.72
C GLY A 273 -0.41 3.13 8.39
N ALA A 274 0.51 2.72 7.54
CA ALA A 274 0.21 2.13 6.25
C ALA A 274 1.24 1.07 5.90
N GLU A 275 0.81 0.08 5.12
CA GLU A 275 1.63 -1.05 4.68
C GLU A 275 1.27 -1.40 3.23
N ARG A 276 2.26 -1.83 2.44
CA ARG A 276 2.01 -2.35 1.10
C ARG A 276 1.63 -3.82 1.22
N VAL A 277 0.61 -4.23 0.49
CA VAL A 277 0.24 -5.65 0.41
C VAL A 277 0.57 -6.15 -0.99
N GLU A 278 1.41 -7.18 -1.06
CA GLU A 278 1.77 -7.81 -2.33
C GLU A 278 0.57 -8.55 -2.90
N LEU A 279 0.25 -8.24 -4.14
CA LEU A 279 -0.73 -8.92 -4.94
C LEU A 279 -0.04 -10.09 -5.65
N PRO A 280 -0.32 -11.38 -5.32
CA PRO A 280 0.33 -12.51 -5.94
C PRO A 280 0.10 -12.56 -7.46
N GLU A 281 1.05 -13.19 -8.17
CA GLU A 281 1.01 -13.36 -9.63
C GLU A 281 -0.16 -14.22 -10.09
N SER A 282 -0.53 -15.25 -9.31
CA SER A 282 -1.73 -16.06 -9.51
C SER A 282 -2.71 -15.87 -8.36
N ILE A 283 -4.00 -15.89 -8.67
CA ILE A 283 -5.10 -15.91 -7.70
C ILE A 283 -5.93 -17.13 -8.01
N ASP A 284 -6.27 -17.92 -7.00
CA ASP A 284 -7.13 -19.08 -7.19
C ASP A 284 -8.50 -18.59 -7.71
N SER A 285 -8.84 -18.99 -8.92
CA SER A 285 -10.19 -18.84 -9.44
C SER A 285 -11.06 -19.87 -8.75
N MET A 286 -12.11 -19.43 -8.06
CA MET A 286 -13.23 -20.34 -7.79
C MET A 286 -13.86 -20.64 -9.14
N GLU A 287 -13.51 -21.78 -9.74
CA GLU A 287 -14.34 -22.34 -10.79
C GLU A 287 -15.73 -22.59 -10.17
N PRO A 288 -16.82 -22.07 -10.77
CA PRO A 288 -18.14 -22.47 -10.34
C PRO A 288 -18.21 -23.98 -10.50
N LYS A 289 -18.55 -24.70 -9.42
CA LYS A 289 -18.93 -26.10 -9.54
C LYS A 289 -20.07 -26.15 -10.54
N GLU A 290 -19.87 -26.77 -11.69
CA GLU A 290 -20.95 -27.10 -12.60
C GLU A 290 -21.98 -27.89 -11.79
N GLU A 291 -23.13 -27.26 -11.51
CA GLU A 291 -24.30 -27.99 -11.06
C GLU A 291 -24.66 -28.92 -12.23
N GLY A 292 -24.47 -30.21 -12.00
CA GLY A 292 -24.65 -31.24 -13.01
C GLY A 292 -26.00 -31.11 -13.69
N GLU A 293 -25.98 -31.20 -15.02
CA GLU A 293 -27.17 -31.39 -15.83
C GLU A 293 -27.93 -32.62 -15.31
N GLU A 294 -29.03 -32.40 -14.58
CA GLU A 294 -30.04 -33.43 -14.40
C GLU A 294 -30.65 -33.72 -15.77
N SER A 295 -30.22 -34.83 -16.34
CA SER A 295 -30.78 -35.42 -17.55
C SER A 295 -32.27 -35.69 -17.36
N PHE A 296 -33.12 -34.85 -17.96
CA PHE A 296 -34.50 -35.23 -18.25
C PHE A 296 -34.49 -36.21 -19.43
N SER A 297 -34.36 -37.51 -19.14
CA SER A 297 -34.71 -38.58 -20.06
C SER A 297 -35.93 -39.33 -19.55
N ASP A 298 -36.94 -39.40 -20.42
CA ASP A 298 -37.96 -40.43 -20.54
C ASP A 298 -39.01 -40.58 -19.42
N ALA A 299 -40.22 -40.10 -19.74
CA ALA A 299 -41.40 -40.96 -19.78
C ALA A 299 -42.54 -40.22 -20.47
N LEU A 300 -43.01 -40.73 -21.62
CA LEU A 300 -44.45 -40.78 -21.96
C LEU A 300 -44.64 -41.68 -23.18
N PHE A 301 -44.80 -42.98 -22.90
CA PHE A 301 -45.52 -43.93 -23.73
C PHE A 301 -46.59 -44.56 -22.84
N THR A 302 -47.83 -44.08 -22.91
CA THR A 302 -49.09 -44.83 -23.10
C THR A 302 -50.29 -43.91 -23.03
#